data_AF-A0A534ARD0-F1
#
_entry.id   AF-A0A534ARD0-F1
#
_cell.length_a   1.000
_cell.length_b   1.000
_cell.length_c   1.000
_cell.angle_alpha   90.00
_cell.angle_beta   90.00
_cell.angle_gamma   90.00
#
_symmetry.space_group_name_H-M   'P 1'
#
loop_
_entity.id
_entity.type
_entity.pdbx_description
1 polymer ?
#
loop_
_entity_poly.entity_id
_entity_poly.type
_entity_poly.pdbx_seq_one_letter_code
_entity_poly.pdbx_strand_id
1 'polypeptide(L)'
;MADSPAFGVELVQQSRTEHAIERVPTGIAAFVGRTLKGPVNQALRTTSFSEFQQHFGGLWQPSTLSYAVEQFFENGGREALIVRVANGARPPTISLPAGGSELKLVAVNPGSREYLRASVDYDGLSSAERDRFNLVVQRVRTAGSELVEDQEIYR
;
A
#
# COMPACT_ATOMS: atom_id res chain seq x y z
N MET A 1 -60.31 60.98 -6.66
CA MET A 1 -60.25 59.89 -5.66
C MET A 1 -59.10 59.00 -6.10
N ALA A 2 -57.93 59.15 -5.47
CA ALA A 2 -56.67 58.57 -5.92
C ALA A 2 -56.54 57.12 -5.43
N ASP A 3 -56.16 56.24 -6.36
CA ASP A 3 -55.91 54.82 -6.13
C ASP A 3 -54.59 54.66 -5.35
N SER A 4 -54.64 53.95 -4.21
CA SER A 4 -53.46 53.72 -3.36
C SER A 4 -52.78 52.42 -3.80
N PRO A 5 -51.45 52.40 -4.04
CA PRO A 5 -50.76 51.16 -4.38
C PRO A 5 -50.72 50.25 -3.16
N ALA A 6 -51.16 49.01 -3.33
CA ALA A 6 -51.08 47.99 -2.29
C ALA A 6 -49.60 47.68 -1.97
N PHE A 7 -49.23 47.81 -0.70
CA PHE A 7 -47.94 47.35 -0.20
C PHE A 7 -47.90 45.81 -0.23
N GLY A 8 -47.28 45.25 -1.26
CA GLY A 8 -47.04 43.81 -1.40
C GLY A 8 -45.57 43.47 -1.17
N VAL A 9 -45.31 42.30 -0.60
CA VAL A 9 -43.96 41.72 -0.51
C VAL A 9 -43.77 40.80 -1.72
N GLU A 10 -42.73 41.04 -2.51
CA GLU A 10 -42.35 40.16 -3.61
C GLU A 10 -41.42 39.05 -3.10
N LEU A 11 -41.90 37.81 -3.19
CA LEU A 11 -41.12 36.60 -2.89
C LEU A 11 -40.33 36.20 -4.14
N VAL A 12 -39.04 36.54 -4.15
CA VAL A 12 -38.13 36.07 -5.20
C VAL A 12 -37.41 34.82 -4.71
N GLN A 13 -37.77 33.67 -5.28
CA GLN A 13 -37.02 32.43 -5.05
C GLN A 13 -35.75 32.45 -5.89
N GLN A 14 -34.60 32.66 -5.24
CA GLN A 14 -33.32 32.44 -5.89
C GLN A 14 -33.11 30.93 -6.08
N SER A 15 -32.76 30.51 -7.29
CA SER A 15 -32.27 29.17 -7.55
C SER A 15 -30.98 28.98 -6.77
N ARG A 16 -31.08 28.37 -5.60
CA ARG A 16 -29.93 27.87 -4.88
C ARG A 16 -29.23 26.88 -5.79
N THR A 17 -28.11 27.27 -6.38
CA THR A 17 -27.09 26.30 -6.78
C THR A 17 -26.47 25.83 -5.48
N GLU A 18 -27.13 24.84 -4.87
CA GLU A 18 -26.64 24.19 -3.68
C GLU A 18 -25.35 23.48 -4.09
N HIS A 19 -24.20 24.04 -3.73
CA HIS A 19 -23.07 23.18 -3.44
C HIS A 19 -23.50 22.36 -2.23
N ALA A 20 -24.17 21.24 -2.49
CA ALA A 20 -24.55 20.29 -1.47
C ALA A 20 -23.26 19.97 -0.69
N ILE A 21 -23.30 20.14 0.62
CA ILE A 21 -22.19 19.74 1.48
C ILE A 21 -22.06 18.22 1.29
N GLU A 22 -21.03 17.80 0.58
CA GLU A 22 -20.78 16.38 0.35
C GLU A 22 -20.72 15.68 1.72
N ARG A 23 -21.51 14.61 1.88
CA ARG A 23 -21.42 13.79 3.08
C ARG A 23 -20.04 13.16 3.13
N VAL A 24 -19.18 13.66 4.02
CA VAL A 24 -17.91 13.01 4.35
C VAL A 24 -18.22 11.59 4.87
N PRO A 25 -17.54 10.55 4.39
CA PRO A 25 -17.79 9.18 4.84
C PRO A 25 -17.52 9.08 6.34
N THR A 26 -18.57 8.82 7.13
CA THR A 26 -18.51 8.68 8.60
C THR A 26 -18.07 7.27 9.06
N GLY A 27 -17.46 6.47 8.19
CA GLY A 27 -17.27 5.03 8.39
C GLY A 27 -15.90 4.48 7.98
N ILE A 28 -14.83 5.26 8.15
CA ILE A 28 -13.46 4.78 7.94
C ILE A 28 -12.94 4.25 9.28
N ALA A 29 -12.72 2.94 9.37
CA ALA A 29 -12.15 2.32 10.56
C ALA A 29 -10.62 2.40 10.53
N ALA A 30 -9.96 2.57 11.67
CA ALA A 30 -8.50 2.49 11.76
C ALA A 30 -8.08 1.27 12.57
N PHE A 31 -7.16 0.46 12.03
CA PHE A 31 -6.61 -0.71 12.68
C PHE A 31 -5.10 -0.53 12.87
N VAL A 32 -4.63 -0.70 14.10
CA VAL A 32 -3.20 -0.60 14.45
C VAL A 32 -2.74 -1.92 15.06
N GLY A 33 -1.67 -2.50 14.52
CA GLY A 33 -1.24 -3.82 14.97
C GLY A 33 -0.15 -4.42 14.11
N ARG A 34 0.21 -5.67 14.40
CA ARG A 34 1.26 -6.39 13.67
C ARG A 34 0.70 -6.92 12.35
N THR A 35 1.51 -6.97 11.31
CA THR A 35 1.18 -7.66 10.05
C THR A 35 2.40 -8.40 9.51
N LEU A 36 2.17 -9.32 8.58
CA LEU A 36 3.20 -10.19 8.02
C LEU A 36 4.28 -9.38 7.29
N LYS A 37 3.84 -8.45 6.44
CA LYS A 37 4.65 -7.54 5.63
C LYS A 37 4.01 -6.16 5.53
N GLY A 38 4.58 -5.29 4.71
CA GLY A 38 4.08 -3.94 4.43
C GLY A 38 4.83 -2.84 5.17
N PRO A 39 4.51 -1.57 4.89
CA PRO A 39 5.20 -0.43 5.47
C PRO A 39 4.96 -0.36 6.98
N VAL A 40 5.96 0.05 7.76
CA VAL A 40 5.86 0.15 9.23
C VAL A 40 5.64 1.61 9.64
N ASN A 41 4.73 1.84 10.60
CA ASN A 41 4.36 3.15 11.12
C ASN A 41 3.79 4.12 10.07
N GLN A 42 3.31 3.59 8.95
CA GLN A 42 2.64 4.35 7.90
C GLN A 42 1.19 3.84 7.78
N ALA A 43 0.24 4.77 7.72
CA ALA A 43 -1.15 4.44 7.45
C ALA A 43 -1.32 4.16 5.96
N LEU A 44 -1.86 2.99 5.62
CA LEU A 44 -2.29 2.67 4.27
C LEU A 44 -3.81 2.53 4.25
N ARG A 45 -4.45 3.22 3.31
CA ARG A 45 -5.88 3.05 3.03
C ARG A 45 -6.09 1.71 2.33
N THR A 46 -7.14 1.01 2.72
CA THR A 46 -7.50 -0.30 2.19
C THR A 46 -9.01 -0.40 2.12
N THR A 47 -9.53 -0.89 1.00
CA THR A 47 -10.96 -0.95 0.68
C THR A 47 -11.51 -2.38 0.63
N SER A 48 -10.64 -3.38 0.71
CA SER A 48 -11.03 -4.79 0.75
C SER A 48 -10.02 -5.64 1.53
N PHE A 49 -10.44 -6.83 1.98
CA PHE A 49 -9.53 -7.77 2.59
C PHE A 49 -8.45 -8.29 1.62
N SER A 50 -8.77 -8.40 0.33
CA SER A 50 -7.78 -8.78 -0.70
C SER A 50 -6.65 -7.75 -0.82
N GLU A 51 -6.99 -6.45 -0.80
CA GLU A 51 -6.00 -5.37 -0.80
C GLU A 51 -5.17 -5.40 0.50
N PHE A 52 -5.79 -5.70 1.66
CA PHE A 52 -5.05 -5.97 2.89
C PHE A 52 -4.08 -7.15 2.73
N GLN A 53 -4.48 -8.25 2.10
CA GLN A 53 -3.62 -9.40 1.86
C GLN A 53 -2.41 -9.05 0.98
N GLN A 54 -2.64 -8.27 -0.08
CA GLN A 54 -1.58 -7.83 -1.00
C GLN A 54 -0.51 -6.99 -0.29
N HIS A 55 -0.93 -5.99 0.50
CA HIS A 55 -0.01 -5.07 1.16
C HIS A 55 0.58 -5.61 2.46
N PHE A 56 -0.20 -6.35 3.25
CA PHE A 56 0.13 -6.71 4.62
C PHE A 56 0.33 -8.22 4.86
N GLY A 57 0.05 -9.06 3.85
CA GLY A 57 0.31 -10.50 3.86
C GLY A 57 -0.74 -11.36 4.54
N GLY A 58 -1.96 -10.84 4.71
CA GLY A 58 -3.15 -11.62 5.06
C GLY A 58 -3.18 -12.14 6.50
N LEU A 59 -3.90 -13.25 6.70
CA LEU A 59 -4.08 -13.86 8.02
C LEU A 59 -2.76 -14.39 8.56
N TRP A 60 -2.47 -14.01 9.79
CA TRP A 60 -1.26 -14.43 10.47
C TRP A 60 -1.55 -14.63 11.95
N GLN A 61 -1.35 -15.84 12.47
CA GLN A 61 -1.70 -16.22 13.85
C GLN A 61 -1.23 -15.21 14.94
N PRO A 62 0.01 -14.66 14.91
CA PRO A 62 0.47 -13.63 15.85
C PRO A 62 -0.10 -12.21 15.62
N SER A 63 -0.96 -12.02 14.64
CA SER A 63 -1.65 -10.77 14.32
C SER A 63 -3.15 -10.92 14.57
N THR A 64 -3.61 -10.46 15.73
CA THR A 64 -5.05 -10.30 15.96
C THR A 64 -5.67 -9.28 15.00
N LEU A 65 -4.88 -8.29 14.55
CA LEU A 65 -5.30 -7.30 13.57
C LEU A 65 -5.74 -7.95 12.26
N SER A 66 -5.02 -8.96 11.73
CA SER A 66 -5.39 -9.55 10.44
C SER A 66 -6.78 -10.17 10.45
N TYR A 67 -7.18 -10.80 11.56
CA TYR A 67 -8.51 -11.37 11.73
C TYR A 67 -9.58 -10.29 11.94
N ALA A 68 -9.26 -9.23 12.70
CA ALA A 68 -10.19 -8.12 12.89
C ALA A 68 -10.50 -7.38 11.57
N VAL A 69 -9.50 -7.23 10.71
CA VAL A 69 -9.66 -6.61 9.38
C VAL A 69 -10.48 -7.50 8.44
N GLU A 70 -10.23 -8.81 8.44
CA GLU A 70 -11.05 -9.78 7.71
C GLU A 70 -12.53 -9.65 8.11
N GLN A 71 -12.81 -9.79 9.40
CA GLN A 71 -14.16 -9.68 9.95
C GLN A 71 -14.80 -8.33 9.67
N PHE A 72 -14.04 -7.23 9.72
CA PHE A 72 -14.55 -5.91 9.38
C PHE A 72 -15.09 -5.85 7.95
N PHE A 73 -14.32 -6.35 6.98
CA PHE A 73 -14.75 -6.37 5.58
C PHE A 73 -15.88 -7.38 5.34
N GLU A 74 -15.86 -8.55 5.99
CA GLU A 74 -16.96 -9.53 5.94
C GLU A 74 -18.28 -8.97 6.48
N ASN A 75 -18.23 -8.08 7.50
CA ASN A 75 -19.41 -7.44 8.09
C ASN A 75 -19.82 -6.14 7.36
N GLY A 76 -19.36 -5.93 6.12
CA GLY A 76 -19.79 -4.79 5.29
C GLY A 76 -19.00 -3.50 5.53
N GLY A 77 -17.86 -3.56 6.23
CA GLY A 77 -16.88 -2.49 6.24
C GLY A 77 -16.41 -2.15 4.83
N ARG A 78 -16.30 -0.85 4.51
CA ARG A 78 -15.97 -0.39 3.15
C ARG A 78 -14.56 0.19 3.04
N GLU A 79 -14.04 0.71 4.13
CA GLU A 79 -12.77 1.42 4.12
C GLU A 79 -12.08 1.31 5.49
N ALA A 80 -10.81 0.96 5.44
CA ALA A 80 -9.95 0.86 6.61
C ALA A 80 -8.63 1.60 6.38
N LEU A 81 -8.12 2.26 7.42
CA LEU A 81 -6.73 2.69 7.52
C LEU A 81 -5.97 1.66 8.35
N ILE A 82 -4.95 1.05 7.76
CA ILE A 82 -4.13 0.04 8.41
C ILE A 82 -2.78 0.63 8.75
N VAL A 83 -2.41 0.59 10.03
CA VAL A 83 -1.08 0.98 10.51
C VAL A 83 -0.39 -0.25 11.07
N ARG A 84 0.60 -0.75 10.34
CA ARG A 84 1.46 -1.82 10.84
C ARG A 84 2.44 -1.26 11.87
N VAL A 85 2.49 -1.88 13.04
CA VAL A 85 3.51 -1.64 14.05
C VAL A 85 4.39 -2.89 14.22
N ALA A 86 5.69 -2.68 14.36
CA ALA A 86 6.65 -3.74 14.60
C ALA A 86 7.84 -3.22 15.41
N ASN A 87 8.27 -3.98 16.41
CA ASN A 87 9.48 -3.68 17.16
C ASN A 87 10.67 -4.37 16.52
N GLY A 88 11.74 -3.62 16.23
CA GLY A 88 12.98 -4.15 15.69
C GLY A 88 12.89 -4.77 14.29
N ALA A 89 11.86 -4.43 13.51
CA ALA A 89 11.73 -4.92 12.14
C ALA A 89 12.86 -4.34 11.26
N ARG A 90 13.52 -5.19 10.49
CA ARG A 90 14.62 -4.81 9.60
C ARG A 90 14.29 -5.18 8.15
N PRO A 91 14.62 -4.31 7.17
CA PRO A 91 14.54 -4.68 5.77
C PRO A 91 15.55 -5.79 5.47
N PRO A 92 15.13 -6.89 4.81
CA PRO A 92 16.12 -7.80 4.25
C PRO A 92 17.01 -7.04 3.27
N THR A 93 18.29 -7.43 3.27
CA THR A 93 19.34 -6.78 2.50
C THR A 93 20.08 -7.86 1.73
N ILE A 94 20.39 -7.59 0.46
CA ILE A 94 21.24 -8.43 -0.37
C ILE A 94 22.49 -7.62 -0.72
N SER A 95 23.66 -8.15 -0.39
CA SER A 95 24.95 -7.61 -0.83
C SER A 95 25.41 -8.36 -2.06
N LEU A 96 25.60 -7.65 -3.17
CA LEU A 96 26.12 -8.19 -4.42
C LEU A 96 27.56 -7.70 -4.62
N PRO A 97 28.50 -8.57 -5.05
CA PRO A 97 29.87 -8.17 -5.33
C PRO A 97 29.92 -7.24 -6.55
N ALA A 98 30.66 -6.12 -6.44
CA ALA A 98 30.83 -5.13 -7.48
C ALA A 98 32.32 -4.72 -7.59
N GLY A 99 33.14 -5.66 -8.05
CA GLY A 99 34.60 -5.49 -8.12
C GLY A 99 35.23 -5.32 -6.73
N GLY A 100 35.83 -4.16 -6.47
CA GLY A 100 36.38 -3.81 -5.15
C GLY A 100 35.35 -3.24 -4.15
N SER A 101 34.07 -3.25 -4.50
CA SER A 101 32.96 -2.68 -3.71
C SER A 101 31.76 -3.62 -3.65
N GLU A 102 30.69 -3.22 -2.95
CA GLU A 102 29.43 -3.95 -2.90
C GLU A 102 28.26 -3.08 -3.38
N LEU A 103 27.37 -3.68 -4.18
CA LEU A 103 26.04 -3.15 -4.44
C LEU A 103 25.08 -3.71 -3.38
N LYS A 104 24.57 -2.82 -2.52
CA LYS A 104 23.65 -3.18 -1.44
C LYS A 104 22.21 -2.92 -1.85
N LEU A 105 21.44 -3.98 -2.04
CA LEU A 105 20.01 -3.92 -2.25
C LEU A 105 19.29 -3.95 -0.90
N VAL A 106 18.40 -2.99 -0.64
CA VAL A 106 17.63 -2.89 0.60
C VAL A 106 16.16 -2.96 0.27
N ALA A 107 15.44 -3.90 0.88
CA ALA A 107 14.01 -4.01 0.65
C ALA A 107 13.25 -2.81 1.20
N VAL A 108 12.19 -2.42 0.48
CA VAL A 108 11.30 -1.32 0.88
C VAL A 108 10.57 -1.64 2.19
N ASN A 109 10.10 -2.88 2.34
CA ASN A 109 9.30 -3.29 3.48
C ASN A 109 10.14 -4.15 4.45
N PRO A 110 10.23 -3.78 5.74
CA PRO A 110 10.91 -4.59 6.73
C PRO A 110 10.08 -5.82 7.11
N GLY A 111 10.72 -6.96 7.35
CA GLY A 111 9.98 -8.16 7.73
C GLY A 111 10.78 -9.45 7.66
N SER A 112 10.55 -10.36 8.61
CA SER A 112 11.21 -11.66 8.66
C SER A 112 10.67 -12.69 7.66
N ARG A 113 9.62 -12.34 6.92
CA ARG A 113 8.99 -13.20 5.89
C ARG A 113 9.07 -12.60 4.48
N GLU A 114 9.95 -11.63 4.30
CA GLU A 114 10.31 -11.09 3.00
C GLU A 114 11.50 -11.91 2.47
N TYR A 115 11.21 -12.93 1.65
CA TYR A 115 12.25 -13.77 1.04
C TYR A 115 12.54 -13.26 -0.37
N LEU A 116 13.63 -12.52 -0.49
CA LEU A 116 14.05 -11.89 -1.73
C LEU A 116 15.28 -12.59 -2.30
N ARG A 117 15.34 -12.64 -3.63
CA ARG A 117 16.46 -13.14 -4.42
C ARG A 117 16.79 -12.10 -5.47
N ALA A 118 18.08 -11.91 -5.75
CA ALA A 118 18.54 -11.07 -6.84
C ALA A 118 19.46 -11.89 -7.75
N SER A 119 19.33 -11.73 -9.06
CA SER A 119 20.29 -12.22 -10.03
C SER A 119 20.78 -11.09 -10.91
N VAL A 120 22.06 -11.14 -11.24
CA VAL A 120 22.71 -10.22 -12.17
C VAL A 120 23.15 -11.02 -13.38
N ASP A 121 22.81 -10.54 -14.57
CA ASP A 121 23.28 -11.08 -15.83
C ASP A 121 23.75 -9.93 -16.74
N TYR A 122 24.47 -10.30 -17.80
CA TYR A 122 25.03 -9.36 -18.78
C TYR A 122 24.55 -9.68 -20.19
N ASP A 123 23.44 -10.42 -20.30
CA ASP A 123 22.93 -10.89 -21.59
C ASP A 123 22.45 -9.69 -22.42
N GLY A 124 22.84 -9.67 -23.70
CA GLY A 124 22.49 -8.59 -24.62
C GLY A 124 23.29 -7.30 -24.47
N LEU A 125 24.29 -7.25 -23.60
CA LEU A 125 25.23 -6.12 -23.46
C LEU A 125 26.49 -6.36 -24.29
N SER A 126 26.99 -5.31 -24.96
CA SER A 126 28.28 -5.37 -25.65
C SER A 126 29.44 -5.21 -24.67
N SER A 127 30.63 -5.65 -25.08
CA SER A 127 31.86 -5.55 -24.28
C SER A 127 32.34 -4.11 -24.02
N ALA A 128 31.74 -3.12 -24.70
CA ALA A 128 31.98 -1.70 -24.47
C ALA A 128 31.16 -1.15 -23.29
N GLU A 129 30.07 -1.82 -22.91
CA GLU A 129 29.10 -1.37 -21.88
C GLU A 129 29.46 -1.94 -20.51
N ARG A 130 30.69 -1.67 -20.06
CA ARG A 130 31.27 -2.28 -18.86
C ARG A 130 30.62 -1.83 -17.54
N ASP A 131 29.79 -0.81 -17.61
CA ASP A 131 29.06 -0.20 -16.50
C ASP A 131 27.58 -0.61 -16.44
N ARG A 132 27.12 -1.45 -17.38
CA ARG A 132 25.75 -1.93 -17.44
C ARG A 132 25.62 -3.39 -17.02
N PHE A 133 24.46 -3.72 -16.47
CA PHE A 133 24.06 -5.08 -16.10
C PHE A 133 22.53 -5.15 -16.05
N ASN A 134 21.99 -6.34 -16.26
CA ASN A 134 20.58 -6.61 -16.01
C ASN A 134 20.43 -7.09 -14.57
N LEU A 135 19.41 -6.62 -13.86
CA LEU A 135 19.08 -7.04 -12.51
C LEU A 135 17.66 -7.59 -12.47
N VAL A 136 17.53 -8.83 -12.03
CA VAL A 136 16.23 -9.44 -11.74
C VAL A 136 16.09 -9.57 -10.23
N VAL A 137 15.02 -9.01 -9.68
CA VAL A 137 14.66 -9.14 -8.27
C VAL A 137 13.41 -10.00 -8.17
N GLN A 138 13.47 -11.06 -7.39
CA GLN A 138 12.38 -12.02 -7.20
C GLN A 138 11.98 -12.06 -5.73
N ARG A 139 10.68 -12.16 -5.50
CA ARG A 139 10.12 -12.62 -4.24
C ARG A 139 9.86 -14.11 -4.35
N VAL A 140 10.42 -14.89 -3.43
CA VAL A 140 10.19 -16.35 -3.36
C VAL A 140 9.29 -16.68 -2.18
N ARG A 141 8.56 -17.78 -2.30
CA ARG A 141 7.56 -18.19 -1.29
C ARG A 141 8.15 -18.40 0.11
N THR A 142 9.31 -19.03 0.18
CA THR A 142 10.07 -19.27 1.42
C THR A 142 11.56 -19.17 1.14
N ALA A 143 12.37 -18.99 2.19
CA ALA A 143 13.82 -19.06 2.06
C ALA A 143 14.24 -20.37 1.38
N GLY A 144 15.06 -20.28 0.34
CA GLY A 144 15.54 -21.43 -0.45
C GLY A 144 14.53 -22.03 -1.45
N SER A 145 13.28 -21.56 -1.49
CA SER A 145 12.29 -22.02 -2.47
C SER A 145 12.63 -21.56 -3.88
N GLU A 146 12.39 -22.40 -4.88
CA GLU A 146 12.43 -22.01 -6.31
C GLU A 146 11.11 -21.41 -6.81
N LEU A 147 10.03 -21.54 -6.04
CA LEU A 147 8.74 -20.94 -6.37
C LEU A 147 8.81 -19.42 -6.21
N VAL A 148 8.72 -18.71 -7.35
CA VAL A 148 8.66 -17.26 -7.45
C VAL A 148 7.21 -16.79 -7.32
N GLU A 149 6.96 -15.86 -6.39
CA GLU A 149 5.65 -15.23 -6.18
C GLU A 149 5.51 -13.93 -6.97
N ASP A 150 6.62 -13.20 -7.15
CA ASP A 150 6.66 -11.92 -7.83
C ASP A 150 8.06 -11.66 -8.39
N GLN A 151 8.15 -10.90 -9.49
CA GLN A 151 9.41 -10.62 -10.18
C GLN A 151 9.43 -9.24 -10.82
N GLU A 152 10.53 -8.53 -10.59
CA GLU A 152 10.86 -7.25 -11.20
C GLU A 152 12.15 -7.39 -12.01
N ILE A 153 12.21 -6.73 -13.18
CA ILE A 153 13.37 -6.74 -14.08
C ILE A 153 13.81 -5.30 -14.34
N TYR A 154 15.11 -5.06 -14.19
CA TYR A 154 15.79 -3.81 -14.44
C TYR A 154 16.87 -4.04 -15.52
N ARG A 155 16.91 -3.19 -16.54
CA ARG A 155 17.83 -3.27 -17.70
C ARG A 155 18.43 -1.91 -18.00
#